data_AF-A0A4R3H251-F1
#
_entry.id   AF-A0A4R3H251-F1
#
_cell.length_a   1.000
_cell.length_b   1.000
_cell.length_c   1.000
_cell.angle_alpha   90.00
_cell.angle_beta   90.00
_cell.angle_gamma   90.00
#
_symmetry.space_group_name_H-M   'P 1'
#
loop_
_entity.id
_entity.type
_entity.pdbx_description
1 polymer ?
#
loop_
_entity_poly.entity_id
_entity_poly.type
_entity_poly.pdbx_seq_one_letter_code
_entity_poly.pdbx_strand_id
1 'polypeptide(L)'
;MPSTLRPVVLLLGCLAATAACSDPAPKSDKPAASKPAAPPAKPQTPVVTAPAAPSPLAQAVNAAAFDPAALTPQAKQAYLVRAQVLLDRAHFSPGVIDGREGSNLTLALSAFQEARRLTADGQLNPATWDALVADAGPALTDYVITPQDVAGPFTPDIPKDDYEAMARLPALGYGSPLEALAEKFHMDEPLLQALNPGVDFSRAGTTIIVAALGPDGLPGKVTRIEIDNAKGVLKAYADDDSLLAVYPATVGSTERPAPVGEWAVNTVAPRPTYTYDPSRLTFGKPKAKLTIKPGPNNPVGSTWIDLTKDTYGIHGTPDPKLVNKRASHGCVRLTNWDAAELGAAVQKGAKVVFQGKPVR
;
A
#
# COMPACT_ATOMS: atom_id res chain seq x y z
N MET A 1 -91.59 -16.70 7.57
CA MET A 1 -91.75 -17.47 8.84
C MET A 1 -90.37 -17.81 9.36
N PRO A 2 -90.09 -17.58 10.66
CA PRO A 2 -89.77 -16.23 11.09
C PRO A 2 -88.48 -16.12 11.92
N SER A 3 -88.01 -14.86 12.01
CA SER A 3 -87.63 -14.17 13.26
C SER A 3 -86.40 -14.64 14.03
N THR A 4 -85.41 -13.75 14.08
CA THR A 4 -85.05 -13.09 15.36
C THR A 4 -84.72 -11.60 15.13
N LEU A 5 -85.64 -10.74 15.60
CA LEU A 5 -85.39 -9.34 15.95
C LEU A 5 -84.66 -9.26 17.30
N ARG A 6 -83.83 -8.23 17.50
CA ARG A 6 -83.87 -7.30 18.66
C ARG A 6 -82.82 -6.16 18.53
N PRO A 7 -83.01 -5.01 19.22
CA PRO A 7 -83.09 -3.70 18.54
C PRO A 7 -82.34 -2.53 19.25
N VAL A 8 -82.58 -1.30 18.76
CA VAL A 8 -82.45 0.04 19.44
C VAL A 8 -81.00 0.47 19.82
N VAL A 9 -80.50 1.72 19.74
CA VAL A 9 -81.08 3.08 19.88
C VAL A 9 -80.24 4.12 19.11
N LEU A 10 -80.97 5.15 18.66
CA LEU A 10 -80.61 6.40 17.98
C LEU A 10 -79.87 7.42 18.88
N LEU A 11 -79.10 8.32 18.25
CA LEU A 11 -78.95 9.79 18.43
C LEU A 11 -77.47 10.17 18.21
N LEU A 12 -77.04 11.35 17.74
CA LEU A 12 -77.56 12.49 16.96
C LEU A 12 -76.37 13.49 16.95
N GLY A 13 -76.06 14.15 15.84
CA GLY A 13 -75.02 15.21 15.81
C GLY A 13 -74.26 15.28 14.48
N CYS A 14 -74.90 15.72 13.39
CA CYS A 14 -74.92 17.10 12.87
C CYS A 14 -73.70 17.52 12.03
N LEU A 15 -74.00 17.81 10.75
CA LEU A 15 -73.45 18.84 9.84
C LEU A 15 -71.93 18.86 9.56
N ALA A 16 -71.43 19.11 8.36
CA ALA A 16 -72.01 19.53 7.09
C ALA A 16 -71.00 19.22 5.97
N ALA A 17 -71.52 19.05 4.75
CA ALA A 17 -70.73 19.02 3.52
C ALA A 17 -70.27 20.44 3.15
N THR A 18 -69.01 20.59 2.72
CA THR A 18 -68.60 21.67 1.81
C THR A 18 -67.64 21.13 0.77
N ALA A 19 -68.05 21.28 -0.48
CA ALA A 19 -67.28 21.02 -1.67
C ALA A 19 -66.13 22.02 -1.83
N ALA A 20 -65.04 21.50 -2.39
CA ALA A 20 -64.11 22.12 -3.33
C ALA A 20 -64.02 23.66 -3.37
N CYS A 21 -62.93 24.17 -2.81
CA CYS A 21 -62.15 25.25 -3.42
C CYS A 21 -60.72 24.75 -3.56
N SER A 22 -60.28 24.57 -4.80
CA SER A 22 -58.91 24.22 -5.15
C SER A 22 -58.05 25.48 -5.05
N ASP A 23 -57.10 25.47 -4.12
CA ASP A 23 -56.06 26.49 -4.04
C ASP A 23 -55.10 26.41 -5.24
N PRO A 24 -54.56 27.54 -5.70
CA PRO A 24 -53.77 27.61 -6.92
C PRO A 24 -52.37 27.01 -6.69
N ALA A 25 -51.89 26.29 -7.71
CA ALA A 25 -50.55 25.71 -7.74
C ALA A 25 -49.46 26.80 -7.60
N PRO A 26 -48.39 26.55 -6.81
CA PRO A 26 -47.23 27.44 -6.79
C PRO A 26 -46.50 27.39 -8.14
N LYS A 27 -46.11 28.57 -8.62
CA LYS A 27 -45.37 28.76 -9.86
C LYS A 27 -44.04 28.00 -9.82
N SER A 28 -43.76 27.26 -10.89
CA SER A 28 -42.48 26.59 -11.11
C SER A 28 -41.38 27.60 -11.40
N ASP A 29 -40.50 27.86 -10.42
CA ASP A 29 -39.26 28.56 -10.67
C ASP A 29 -38.28 27.64 -11.41
N LYS A 30 -37.87 28.10 -12.59
CA LYS A 30 -36.87 27.47 -13.44
C LYS A 30 -35.53 27.46 -12.70
N PRO A 31 -34.83 26.33 -12.54
CA PRO A 31 -33.53 26.31 -11.86
C PRO A 31 -32.55 27.22 -12.59
N ALA A 32 -31.97 28.17 -11.86
CA ALA A 32 -30.87 28.98 -12.34
C ALA A 32 -29.72 28.06 -12.77
N ALA A 33 -29.19 28.28 -13.97
CA ALA A 33 -28.04 27.56 -14.48
C ALA A 33 -26.87 27.70 -13.50
N SER A 34 -26.46 26.56 -12.91
CA SER A 34 -25.29 26.46 -12.05
C SER A 34 -24.04 26.86 -12.83
N LYS A 35 -23.37 27.89 -12.34
CA LYS A 35 -22.06 28.35 -12.81
C LYS A 35 -21.08 27.16 -12.89
N PRO A 36 -20.27 27.01 -13.95
CA PRO A 36 -19.29 25.93 -14.02
C PRO A 36 -18.38 25.97 -12.79
N ALA A 37 -18.24 24.83 -12.12
CA ALA A 37 -17.28 24.66 -11.04
C ALA A 37 -15.88 25.01 -11.56
N ALA A 38 -15.12 25.76 -10.76
CA ALA A 38 -13.71 25.99 -11.05
C ALA A 38 -12.98 24.64 -11.18
N PRO A 39 -11.97 24.52 -12.07
CA PRO A 39 -11.18 23.31 -12.18
C PRO A 39 -10.61 22.94 -10.79
N PRO A 40 -10.55 21.65 -10.44
CA PRO A 40 -9.92 21.23 -9.20
C PRO A 40 -8.49 21.78 -9.15
N ALA A 41 -8.13 22.40 -8.03
CA ALA A 41 -6.77 22.83 -7.78
C ALA A 41 -5.83 21.64 -7.97
N LYS A 42 -4.70 21.85 -8.66
CA LYS A 42 -3.67 20.81 -8.81
C LYS A 42 -3.32 20.27 -7.41
N PRO A 43 -3.26 18.94 -7.20
CA PRO A 43 -2.80 18.37 -5.95
C PRO A 43 -1.42 18.97 -5.63
N GLN A 44 -1.33 19.72 -4.54
CA GLN A 44 -0.06 20.24 -4.05
C GLN A 44 0.57 19.12 -3.22
N THR A 45 1.71 18.61 -3.67
CA THR A 45 2.48 17.62 -2.92
C THR A 45 2.89 18.24 -1.57
N PRO A 46 2.56 17.62 -0.43
CA PRO A 46 3.06 18.10 0.86
C PRO A 46 4.59 18.12 0.84
N VAL A 47 5.20 19.25 1.21
CA VAL A 47 6.65 19.35 1.36
C VAL A 47 7.04 18.73 2.69
N VAL A 48 7.89 17.70 2.68
CA VAL A 48 8.38 17.08 3.92
C VAL A 48 9.40 17.98 4.61
N THR A 49 9.16 18.34 5.87
CA THR A 49 10.00 19.24 6.68
C THR A 49 11.02 18.50 7.55
N ALA A 50 11.71 17.50 6.99
CA ALA A 50 12.80 16.81 7.69
C ALA A 50 14.11 17.63 7.56
N PRO A 51 14.95 17.73 8.62
CA PRO A 51 16.27 18.35 8.49
C PRO A 51 17.15 17.50 7.56
N ALA A 52 17.84 18.13 6.62
CA ALA A 52 18.75 17.43 5.73
C ALA A 52 19.97 16.89 6.51
N ALA A 53 20.39 15.67 6.21
CA ALA A 53 21.62 15.11 6.77
C ALA A 53 22.85 15.92 6.31
N PRO A 54 23.78 16.29 7.21
CA PRO A 54 24.90 17.17 6.92
C PRO A 54 26.09 16.44 6.25
N SER A 55 26.04 15.11 6.14
CA SER A 55 27.15 14.36 5.56
C SER A 55 27.33 14.69 4.07
N PRO A 56 28.57 14.69 3.55
CA PRO A 56 28.80 14.94 2.11
C PRO A 56 28.05 13.96 1.21
N LEU A 57 27.91 12.70 1.63
CA LEU A 57 27.18 11.68 0.88
C LEU A 57 25.68 12.01 0.82
N ALA A 58 25.07 12.38 1.94
CA ALA A 58 23.67 12.76 1.97
C ALA A 58 23.40 14.06 1.20
N GLN A 59 24.29 15.05 1.33
CA GLN A 59 24.22 16.29 0.55
C GLN A 59 24.31 16.01 -0.95
N ALA A 60 25.19 15.11 -1.39
CA ALA A 60 25.30 14.72 -2.79
C ALA A 60 24.00 14.08 -3.33
N VAL A 61 23.34 13.24 -2.54
CA VAL A 61 22.03 12.65 -2.90
C VAL A 61 20.92 13.71 -2.90
N ASN A 62 20.85 14.55 -1.86
CA ASN A 62 19.84 15.60 -1.72
C ASN A 62 19.94 16.67 -2.82
N ALA A 63 21.16 16.97 -3.28
CA ALA A 63 21.42 17.91 -4.37
C ALA A 63 21.45 17.25 -5.76
N ALA A 64 21.41 15.92 -5.86
CA ALA A 64 21.51 15.21 -7.13
C ALA A 64 20.41 15.68 -8.09
N ALA A 65 20.78 16.00 -9.32
CA ALA A 65 19.85 16.27 -10.42
C ALA A 65 19.80 15.06 -11.35
N PHE A 66 18.73 14.93 -12.13
CA PHE A 66 18.68 13.93 -13.18
C PHE A 66 19.75 14.24 -14.24
N ASP A 67 20.71 13.32 -14.38
CA ASP A 67 21.75 13.36 -15.39
C ASP A 67 21.83 12.00 -16.11
N PRO A 68 21.24 11.85 -17.29
CA PRO A 68 21.32 10.60 -18.05
C PRO A 68 22.74 10.34 -18.58
N ALA A 69 23.62 11.34 -18.61
CA ALA A 69 25.01 11.23 -19.03
C ALA A 69 25.97 11.01 -17.84
N ALA A 70 25.45 10.82 -16.62
CA ALA A 70 26.26 10.59 -15.44
C ALA A 70 27.25 9.43 -15.65
N LEU A 71 28.54 9.76 -15.63
CA LEU A 71 29.62 8.83 -15.97
C LEU A 71 30.02 7.91 -14.81
N THR A 72 29.67 8.27 -13.57
CA THR A 72 30.04 7.49 -12.38
C THR A 72 28.84 6.74 -11.81
N PRO A 73 29.03 5.48 -11.35
CA PRO A 73 27.98 4.74 -10.65
C PRO A 73 27.40 5.50 -9.44
N GLN A 74 28.24 6.28 -8.74
CA GLN A 74 27.83 7.06 -7.57
C GLN A 74 26.89 8.20 -7.93
N ALA A 75 27.19 8.96 -8.99
CA ALA A 75 26.32 10.04 -9.46
C ALA A 75 24.98 9.48 -9.96
N LYS A 76 25.01 8.34 -10.67
CA LYS A 76 23.79 7.64 -11.10
C LYS A 76 22.95 7.16 -9.91
N GLN A 77 23.58 6.51 -8.94
CA GLN A 77 22.90 6.04 -7.73
C GLN A 77 22.28 7.20 -6.95
N ALA A 78 22.96 8.36 -6.88
CA ALA A 78 22.48 9.50 -6.11
C ALA A 78 21.11 10.02 -6.58
N TYR A 79 20.92 10.25 -7.89
CA TYR A 79 19.61 10.68 -8.38
C TYR A 79 18.57 9.56 -8.35
N LEU A 80 18.98 8.28 -8.45
CA LEU A 80 18.07 7.14 -8.34
C LEU A 80 17.52 6.99 -6.92
N VAL A 81 18.37 7.10 -5.89
CA VAL A 81 17.93 7.11 -4.49
C VAL A 81 16.96 8.26 -4.27
N ARG A 82 17.31 9.47 -4.74
CA ARG A 82 16.42 10.63 -4.62
C ARG A 82 15.08 10.41 -5.32
N ALA A 83 15.07 9.88 -6.54
CA ALA A 83 13.83 9.58 -7.26
C ALA A 83 12.96 8.54 -6.52
N GLN A 84 13.57 7.46 -6.03
CA GLN A 84 12.87 6.41 -5.28
C GLN A 84 12.23 6.95 -4.00
N VAL A 85 12.94 7.78 -3.22
CA VAL A 85 12.37 8.42 -2.01
C VAL A 85 11.20 9.34 -2.38
N LEU A 86 11.32 10.16 -3.43
CA LEU A 86 10.26 11.08 -3.85
C LEU A 86 9.02 10.34 -4.38
N LEU A 87 9.23 9.20 -5.04
CA LEU A 87 8.15 8.31 -5.49
C LEU A 87 7.42 7.65 -4.31
N ASP A 88 8.17 7.14 -3.33
CA ASP A 88 7.65 6.56 -2.09
C ASP A 88 6.77 7.57 -1.34
N ARG A 89 7.28 8.80 -1.13
CA ARG A 89 6.51 9.92 -0.54
C ARG A 89 5.23 10.28 -1.27
N ALA A 90 5.22 10.08 -2.58
CA ALA A 90 4.06 10.35 -3.42
C ALA A 90 3.07 9.17 -3.46
N HIS A 91 3.30 8.11 -2.68
CA HIS A 91 2.57 6.83 -2.66
C HIS A 91 2.62 6.08 -3.99
N PHE A 92 3.70 6.26 -4.76
CA PHE A 92 4.05 5.43 -5.92
C PHE A 92 5.24 4.57 -5.55
N SER A 93 4.99 3.52 -4.77
CA SER A 93 6.05 2.72 -4.15
C SER A 93 7.04 2.17 -5.19
N PRO A 94 8.35 2.43 -5.06
CA PRO A 94 9.37 1.77 -5.87
C PRO A 94 9.64 0.33 -5.42
N GLY A 95 8.95 -0.15 -4.38
CA GLY A 95 9.34 -1.31 -3.58
C GLY A 95 10.47 -0.90 -2.64
N VAL A 96 11.59 -1.62 -2.69
CA VAL A 96 12.79 -1.25 -1.91
C VAL A 96 13.48 -0.03 -2.51
N ILE A 97 13.94 0.88 -1.64
CA ILE A 97 14.87 1.95 -1.98
C ILE A 97 16.29 1.36 -1.97
N ASP A 98 16.87 1.16 -3.15
CA ASP A 98 18.18 0.51 -3.35
C ASP A 98 19.14 1.33 -4.22
N GLY A 99 18.67 2.45 -4.77
CA GLY A 99 19.41 3.34 -5.67
C GLY A 99 19.70 2.72 -7.04
N ARG A 100 18.93 1.72 -7.47
CA ARG A 100 19.17 1.00 -8.73
C ARG A 100 18.00 1.14 -9.70
N GLU A 101 18.31 0.96 -10.97
CA GLU A 101 17.29 0.73 -11.99
C GLU A 101 16.67 -0.66 -11.83
N GLY A 102 15.40 -0.79 -12.19
CA GLY A 102 14.73 -2.08 -12.19
C GLY A 102 13.25 -1.97 -12.47
N SER A 103 12.60 -3.12 -12.68
CA SER A 103 11.18 -3.17 -13.08
C SER A 103 10.22 -2.47 -12.12
N ASN A 104 10.52 -2.44 -10.82
CA ASN A 104 9.63 -1.80 -9.83
C ASN A 104 9.74 -0.28 -9.91
N LEU A 105 10.97 0.25 -10.07
CA LEU A 105 11.18 1.67 -10.34
C LEU A 105 10.51 2.08 -11.66
N THR A 106 10.67 1.30 -12.74
CA THR A 106 9.99 1.56 -14.03
C THR A 106 8.47 1.59 -13.89
N LEU A 107 7.90 0.66 -13.12
CA LEU A 107 6.47 0.60 -12.82
C LEU A 107 6.00 1.82 -12.03
N ALA A 108 6.72 2.19 -10.97
CA ALA A 108 6.42 3.34 -10.14
C ALA A 108 6.46 4.64 -10.96
N LEU A 109 7.51 4.81 -11.78
CA LEU A 109 7.64 5.95 -12.70
C LEU A 109 6.49 6.01 -13.71
N SER A 110 6.15 4.90 -14.34
CA SER A 110 5.04 4.85 -15.31
C SER A 110 3.71 5.26 -14.69
N ALA A 111 3.43 4.76 -13.48
CA ALA A 111 2.22 5.12 -12.75
C ALA A 111 2.22 6.58 -12.27
N PHE A 112 3.36 7.09 -11.80
CA PHE A 112 3.51 8.50 -11.41
C PHE A 112 3.32 9.42 -12.62
N GLN A 113 3.92 9.09 -13.76
CA GLN A 113 3.76 9.81 -15.02
C GLN A 113 2.29 9.83 -15.47
N GLU A 114 1.59 8.70 -15.44
CA GLU A 114 0.16 8.60 -15.73
C GLU A 114 -0.65 9.53 -14.82
N ALA A 115 -0.41 9.48 -13.51
CA ALA A 115 -1.09 10.33 -12.52
C ALA A 115 -0.78 11.83 -12.67
N ARG A 116 0.37 12.18 -13.25
CA ARG A 116 0.78 13.57 -13.55
C ARG A 116 0.46 13.99 -14.98
N ARG A 117 -0.22 13.14 -15.77
CA ARG A 117 -0.57 13.37 -17.18
C ARG A 117 0.67 13.64 -18.06
N LEU A 118 1.77 12.96 -17.74
CA LEU A 118 2.98 12.90 -18.54
C LEU A 118 2.94 11.68 -19.46
N THR A 119 3.89 11.58 -20.39
CA THR A 119 4.10 10.35 -21.17
C THR A 119 4.51 9.23 -20.22
N ALA A 120 3.67 8.20 -20.08
CA ALA A 120 3.87 7.08 -19.16
C ALA A 120 4.81 6.00 -19.76
N ASP A 121 6.07 6.35 -20.00
CA ASP A 121 7.09 5.46 -20.57
C ASP A 121 7.88 4.66 -19.51
N GLY A 122 7.69 4.96 -18.23
CA GLY A 122 8.41 4.33 -17.12
C GLY A 122 9.89 4.69 -17.04
N GLN A 123 10.33 5.68 -17.81
CA GLN A 123 11.71 6.15 -17.82
C GLN A 123 11.84 7.44 -17.01
N LEU A 124 12.91 7.54 -16.24
CA LEU A 124 13.26 8.81 -15.63
C LEU A 124 13.73 9.74 -16.76
N ASN A 125 13.05 10.87 -16.91
CA ASN A 125 13.32 11.89 -17.93
C ASN A 125 13.15 13.29 -17.31
N PRO A 126 13.56 14.38 -17.98
CA PRO A 126 13.52 15.73 -17.38
C PRO A 126 12.12 16.14 -16.89
N ALA A 127 11.06 15.86 -17.66
CA ALA A 127 9.70 16.21 -17.26
C ALA A 127 9.23 15.42 -16.01
N THR A 128 9.59 14.15 -15.92
CA THR A 128 9.30 13.31 -14.74
C THR A 128 10.10 13.78 -13.53
N TRP A 129 11.37 14.13 -13.74
CA TRP A 129 12.23 14.67 -12.69
C TRP A 129 11.68 15.98 -12.12
N ASP A 130 11.33 16.94 -12.99
CA ASP A 130 10.73 18.22 -12.59
C ASP A 130 9.45 18.02 -11.77
N ALA A 131 8.63 17.03 -12.12
CA ALA A 131 7.44 16.68 -11.38
C ALA A 131 7.73 16.03 -10.01
N LEU A 132 8.80 15.23 -9.89
CA LEU A 132 9.23 14.63 -8.63
C LEU A 132 9.78 15.68 -7.66
N VAL A 133 10.68 16.56 -8.14
CA VAL A 133 11.34 17.57 -7.29
C VAL A 133 10.45 18.77 -6.96
N ALA A 134 9.17 18.73 -7.35
CA ALA A 134 8.15 19.61 -6.79
C ALA A 134 8.01 19.41 -5.27
N ASP A 135 8.30 18.19 -4.76
CA ASP A 135 8.68 18.01 -3.36
C ASP A 135 10.16 18.40 -3.18
N ALA A 136 10.38 19.54 -2.54
CA ALA A 136 11.70 20.11 -2.27
C ALA A 136 12.34 19.60 -0.98
N GLY A 137 11.69 18.70 -0.24
CA GLY A 137 12.24 18.11 0.98
C GLY A 137 13.49 17.27 0.69
N PRO A 138 14.43 17.15 1.65
CA PRO A 138 15.61 16.31 1.46
C PRO A 138 15.20 14.85 1.30
N ALA A 139 15.84 14.10 0.41
CA ALA A 139 15.59 12.67 0.25
C ALA A 139 16.26 11.83 1.35
N LEU A 140 17.36 12.30 1.91
CA LEU A 140 18.07 11.67 3.02
C LEU A 140 18.14 12.59 4.24
N THR A 141 17.90 12.01 5.41
CA THR A 141 17.91 12.69 6.72
C THR A 141 18.72 11.90 7.75
N ASP A 142 19.10 12.56 8.83
CA ASP A 142 19.74 11.93 9.97
C ASP A 142 18.68 11.27 10.86
N TYR A 143 19.01 10.10 11.38
CA TYR A 143 18.20 9.38 12.33
C TYR A 143 19.09 8.85 13.47
N VAL A 144 18.66 9.07 14.71
CA VAL A 144 19.34 8.52 15.88
C VAL A 144 18.71 7.17 16.21
N ILE A 145 19.51 6.10 16.13
CA ILE A 145 19.07 4.75 16.52
C ILE A 145 18.59 4.79 17.96
N THR A 146 17.33 4.43 18.19
CA THR A 146 16.71 4.47 19.51
C THR A 146 16.98 3.17 20.27
N PRO A 147 16.82 3.17 21.61
CA PRO A 147 16.82 1.93 22.38
C PRO A 147 15.79 0.90 21.88
N GLN A 148 14.66 1.35 21.36
CA GLN A 148 13.60 0.48 20.82
C GLN A 148 14.03 -0.22 19.53
N ASP A 149 14.78 0.47 18.66
CA ASP A 149 15.24 -0.12 17.40
C ASP A 149 16.21 -1.30 17.63
N VAL A 150 16.87 -1.37 18.80
CA VAL A 150 17.85 -2.41 19.14
C VAL A 150 17.37 -3.37 20.24
N ALA A 151 16.14 -3.19 20.73
CA ALA A 151 15.59 -3.99 21.84
C ALA A 151 15.21 -5.42 21.43
N GLY A 152 14.86 -5.64 20.17
CA GLY A 152 14.33 -6.92 19.68
C GLY A 152 12.90 -7.21 20.16
N PRO A 153 12.47 -8.50 20.18
CA PRO A 153 13.27 -9.69 19.94
C PRO A 153 13.68 -9.84 18.46
N PHE A 154 14.95 -10.18 18.24
CA PHE A 154 15.47 -10.57 16.94
C PHE A 154 15.47 -12.09 16.78
N THR A 155 15.38 -12.57 15.54
CA THR A 155 15.39 -13.99 15.17
C THR A 155 16.35 -14.18 13.99
N PRO A 156 17.68 -14.20 14.23
CA PRO A 156 18.69 -14.21 13.16
C PRO A 156 18.62 -15.46 12.27
N ASP A 157 18.32 -16.61 12.88
CA ASP A 157 18.35 -17.90 12.20
C ASP A 157 16.93 -18.40 11.89
N ILE A 158 16.28 -17.78 10.90
CA ILE A 158 14.98 -18.25 10.39
C ILE A 158 15.22 -19.25 9.24
N PRO A 159 14.83 -20.53 9.41
CA PRO A 159 15.00 -21.54 8.37
C PRO A 159 14.16 -21.19 7.14
N LYS A 160 14.81 -20.96 6.00
CA LYS A 160 14.10 -20.67 4.74
C LYS A 160 13.39 -21.91 4.22
N ASP A 161 12.14 -21.75 3.80
CA ASP A 161 11.29 -22.80 3.21
C ASP A 161 11.07 -24.06 4.08
N ASP A 162 11.43 -24.04 5.37
CA ASP A 162 11.16 -25.10 6.33
C ASP A 162 10.10 -24.65 7.35
N TYR A 163 8.84 -24.83 6.99
CA TYR A 163 7.70 -24.40 7.79
C TYR A 163 7.55 -25.18 9.10
N GLU A 164 8.05 -26.42 9.16
CA GLU A 164 8.03 -27.20 10.41
C GLU A 164 9.04 -26.64 11.40
N ALA A 165 10.23 -26.26 10.94
CA ALA A 165 11.22 -25.59 11.77
C ALA A 165 10.75 -24.19 12.19
N MET A 166 10.19 -23.40 11.26
CA MET A 166 9.62 -22.07 11.58
C MET A 166 8.51 -22.16 12.64
N ALA A 167 7.64 -23.18 12.58
CA ALA A 167 6.53 -23.34 13.53
C ALA A 167 7.00 -23.62 14.98
N ARG A 168 8.25 -24.04 15.16
CA ARG A 168 8.86 -24.27 16.48
C ARG A 168 9.53 -23.02 17.06
N LEU A 169 9.73 -21.97 16.26
CA LEU A 169 10.31 -20.71 16.73
C LEU A 169 9.32 -19.94 17.62
N PRO A 170 9.81 -19.26 18.67
CA PRO A 170 8.94 -18.49 19.57
C PRO A 170 8.34 -17.25 18.89
N ALA A 171 9.06 -16.66 17.93
CA ALA A 171 8.65 -15.53 17.11
C ALA A 171 9.42 -15.56 15.78
N LEU A 172 8.90 -14.86 14.76
CA LEU A 172 9.56 -14.65 13.47
C LEU A 172 9.96 -13.18 13.35
N GLY A 173 10.76 -12.71 14.31
CA GLY A 173 11.25 -11.32 14.37
C GLY A 173 12.19 -10.99 13.22
N TYR A 174 12.60 -9.71 13.13
CA TYR A 174 13.71 -9.34 12.26
C TYR A 174 14.98 -10.10 12.66
N GLY A 175 15.84 -10.43 11.71
CA GLY A 175 17.10 -11.11 11.98
C GLY A 175 18.12 -10.23 12.70
N SER A 176 18.05 -8.90 12.54
CA SER A 176 18.98 -7.95 13.15
C SER A 176 18.39 -6.54 13.28
N PRO A 177 19.02 -5.64 14.07
CA PRO A 177 18.70 -4.21 14.04
C PRO A 177 18.85 -3.58 12.65
N LEU A 178 19.84 -4.02 11.85
CA LEU A 178 20.06 -3.52 10.50
C LEU A 178 18.84 -3.79 9.61
N GLU A 179 18.34 -5.03 9.62
CA GLU A 179 17.14 -5.42 8.87
C GLU A 179 15.91 -4.63 9.34
N ALA A 180 15.73 -4.49 10.66
CA ALA A 180 14.62 -3.73 11.23
C ALA A 180 14.64 -2.25 10.81
N LEU A 181 15.83 -1.63 10.78
CA LEU A 181 16.02 -0.24 10.33
C LEU A 181 15.84 -0.11 8.81
N ALA A 182 16.33 -1.07 8.03
CA ALA A 182 16.13 -1.10 6.58
C ALA A 182 14.62 -1.16 6.25
N GLU A 183 13.88 -2.06 6.88
CA GLU A 183 12.41 -2.16 6.78
C GLU A 183 11.71 -0.88 7.22
N LYS A 184 12.12 -0.28 8.35
CA LYS A 184 11.55 0.97 8.86
C LYS A 184 11.67 2.15 7.90
N PHE A 185 12.76 2.20 7.12
CA PHE A 185 13.04 3.28 6.18
C PHE A 185 12.85 2.87 4.71
N HIS A 186 12.19 1.74 4.46
CA HIS A 186 11.90 1.19 3.13
C HIS A 186 13.16 0.96 2.27
N MET A 187 14.32 0.80 2.90
CA MET A 187 15.61 0.65 2.22
C MET A 187 15.99 -0.83 2.11
N ASP A 188 16.86 -1.17 1.15
CA ASP A 188 17.59 -2.42 1.26
C ASP A 188 18.79 -2.27 2.22
N GLU A 189 19.18 -3.37 2.88
CA GLU A 189 20.30 -3.36 3.82
C GLU A 189 21.62 -2.90 3.16
N PRO A 190 21.96 -3.31 1.92
CA PRO A 190 23.18 -2.84 1.26
C PRO A 190 23.23 -1.32 1.06
N LEU A 191 22.15 -0.66 0.64
CA LEU A 191 22.15 0.80 0.51
C LEU A 191 22.27 1.47 1.88
N LEU A 192 21.53 0.99 2.88
CA LEU A 192 21.59 1.54 4.24
C LEU A 192 23.02 1.45 4.81
N GLN A 193 23.72 0.33 4.59
CA GLN A 193 25.13 0.18 4.97
C GLN A 193 26.06 1.08 4.15
N ALA A 194 25.84 1.20 2.84
CA ALA A 194 26.67 2.03 1.97
C ALA A 194 26.57 3.53 2.33
N LEU A 195 25.40 3.98 2.79
CA LEU A 195 25.21 5.33 3.29
C LEU A 195 25.86 5.58 4.66
N ASN A 196 26.14 4.52 5.42
CA ASN A 196 26.62 4.57 6.80
C ASN A 196 27.89 3.70 6.99
N PRO A 197 28.99 4.02 6.29
CA PRO A 197 30.18 3.18 6.29
C PRO A 197 30.78 3.06 7.70
N GLY A 198 30.99 1.83 8.16
CA GLY A 198 31.62 1.54 9.44
C GLY A 198 30.73 1.74 10.67
N VAL A 199 29.43 2.01 10.48
CA VAL A 199 28.48 2.14 11.59
C VAL A 199 28.08 0.77 12.16
N ASP A 200 28.02 0.71 13.49
CA ASP A 200 27.36 -0.37 14.22
C ASP A 200 25.87 -0.05 14.44
N PHE A 201 25.01 -0.70 13.67
CA PHE A 201 23.55 -0.54 13.73
C PHE A 201 22.91 -1.10 15.00
N SER A 202 23.65 -1.86 15.82
CA SER A 202 23.17 -2.40 17.09
C SER A 202 23.33 -1.42 18.27
N ARG A 203 23.97 -0.26 18.04
CA ARG A 203 24.26 0.71 19.08
C ARG A 203 23.26 1.87 19.08
N ALA A 204 22.35 1.86 20.05
CA ALA A 204 21.48 3.01 20.33
C ALA A 204 22.29 4.29 20.59
N GLY A 205 21.74 5.44 20.18
CA GLY A 205 22.40 6.74 20.20
C GLY A 205 23.28 7.02 18.98
N THR A 206 23.55 6.02 18.14
CA THR A 206 24.30 6.23 16.90
C THR A 206 23.44 6.98 15.89
N THR A 207 23.99 8.02 15.26
CA THR A 207 23.32 8.74 14.16
C THR A 207 23.65 8.05 12.84
N ILE A 208 22.62 7.78 12.04
CA ILE A 208 22.70 7.18 10.72
C ILE A 208 21.94 8.02 9.70
N ILE A 209 22.33 7.91 8.44
CA ILE A 209 21.66 8.51 7.28
C ILE A 209 20.65 7.50 6.75
N VAL A 210 19.40 7.93 6.61
CA VAL A 210 18.27 7.10 6.16
C VAL A 210 17.43 7.84 5.14
N ALA A 211 16.57 7.11 4.43
CA ALA A 211 15.53 7.70 3.61
C ALA A 211 14.61 8.59 4.46
N ALA A 212 14.41 9.82 4.02
CA ALA A 212 13.45 10.72 4.64
C ALA A 212 12.07 10.40 4.07
N LEU A 213 11.29 9.55 4.74
CA LEU A 213 9.98 9.12 4.25
C LEU A 213 8.92 10.25 4.30
N GLY A 214 7.77 9.98 3.67
CA GLY A 214 6.61 10.88 3.65
C GLY A 214 5.82 10.85 4.96
N PRO A 215 4.69 11.58 5.03
CA PRO A 215 3.75 11.41 6.14
C PRO A 215 3.24 9.96 6.20
N ASP A 216 3.04 9.47 7.42
CA ASP A 216 2.50 8.12 7.64
C ASP A 216 1.07 7.99 7.10
N GLY A 217 0.84 6.99 6.25
CA GLY A 217 -0.47 6.57 5.79
C GLY A 217 -1.02 7.32 4.58
N LEU A 218 -2.06 6.75 3.96
CA LEU A 218 -2.69 7.31 2.78
C LEU A 218 -3.57 8.53 3.08
N PRO A 219 -3.72 9.47 2.12
CA PRO A 219 -4.50 10.69 2.31
C PRO A 219 -6.02 10.47 2.40
N GLY A 220 -6.48 9.22 2.22
CA GLY A 220 -7.89 8.86 2.22
C GLY A 220 -8.11 7.39 2.57
N LYS A 221 -9.38 7.00 2.67
CA LYS A 221 -9.76 5.60 2.87
C LYS A 221 -9.81 4.87 1.54
N VAL A 222 -9.33 3.62 1.51
CA VAL A 222 -9.34 2.78 0.33
C VAL A 222 -10.66 2.01 0.27
N THR A 223 -11.44 2.23 -0.78
CA THR A 223 -12.73 1.57 -1.03
C THR A 223 -12.68 0.66 -2.26
N ARG A 224 -11.68 0.82 -3.11
CA ARG A 224 -11.41 -0.05 -4.27
C ARG A 224 -9.92 -0.34 -4.43
N ILE A 225 -9.61 -1.59 -4.71
CA ILE A 225 -8.27 -2.10 -5.01
C ILE A 225 -8.33 -2.78 -6.38
N GLU A 226 -7.37 -2.47 -7.25
CA GLU A 226 -7.17 -3.15 -8.53
C GLU A 226 -5.82 -3.83 -8.57
N ILE A 227 -5.80 -5.07 -9.02
CA ILE A 227 -4.60 -5.90 -9.09
C ILE A 227 -4.46 -6.36 -10.54
N ASP A 228 -3.42 -5.88 -11.21
CA ASP A 228 -3.09 -6.29 -12.57
C ASP A 228 -2.05 -7.41 -12.51
N ASN A 229 -2.52 -8.64 -12.73
CA ASN A 229 -1.70 -9.84 -12.67
C ASN A 229 -0.64 -9.90 -13.79
N ALA A 230 -0.86 -9.21 -14.90
CA ALA A 230 0.09 -9.19 -16.01
C ALA A 230 1.26 -8.25 -15.72
N LYS A 231 0.98 -7.13 -15.04
CA LYS A 231 1.97 -6.09 -14.73
C LYS A 231 2.63 -6.24 -13.36
N GLY A 232 2.02 -7.01 -12.45
CA GLY A 232 2.51 -7.14 -11.07
C GLY A 232 2.38 -5.82 -10.32
N VAL A 233 1.21 -5.20 -10.38
CA VAL A 233 0.90 -3.92 -9.72
C VAL A 233 -0.42 -4.00 -8.99
N LEU A 234 -0.48 -3.37 -7.82
CA LEU A 234 -1.70 -3.09 -7.07
C LEU A 234 -1.92 -1.57 -7.05
N LYS A 235 -3.12 -1.12 -7.42
CA LYS A 235 -3.56 0.28 -7.33
C LYS A 235 -4.68 0.39 -6.28
N ALA A 236 -4.59 1.37 -5.39
CA ALA A 236 -5.57 1.63 -4.35
C ALA A 236 -6.29 2.95 -4.61
N TYR A 237 -7.61 2.96 -4.47
CA TYR A 237 -8.47 4.08 -4.82
C TYR A 237 -9.46 4.43 -3.69
N ALA A 238 -9.80 5.71 -3.62
CA ALA A 238 -10.90 6.24 -2.83
C ALA A 238 -12.26 5.96 -3.50
N ASP A 239 -13.35 6.35 -2.83
CA ASP A 239 -14.73 6.23 -3.30
C ASP A 239 -15.06 7.13 -4.50
N ASP A 240 -14.35 8.25 -4.65
CA ASP A 240 -14.45 9.16 -5.79
C ASP A 240 -13.55 8.76 -6.98
N ASP A 241 -13.02 7.53 -6.97
CA ASP A 241 -12.06 6.98 -7.92
C ASP A 241 -10.69 7.69 -7.95
N SER A 242 -10.39 8.56 -6.98
CA SER A 242 -9.05 9.11 -6.82
C SER A 242 -8.04 8.01 -6.52
N LEU A 243 -6.96 7.98 -7.30
CA LEU A 243 -5.82 7.09 -7.05
C LEU A 243 -5.08 7.56 -5.80
N LEU A 244 -5.06 6.72 -4.77
CA LEU A 244 -4.41 6.99 -3.49
C LEU A 244 -2.98 6.46 -3.44
N ALA A 245 -2.76 5.27 -4.01
CA ALA A 245 -1.44 4.63 -4.00
C ALA A 245 -1.25 3.60 -5.11
N VAL A 246 0.01 3.32 -5.44
CA VAL A 246 0.43 2.28 -6.37
C VAL A 246 1.58 1.49 -5.76
N TYR A 247 1.47 0.16 -5.76
CA TYR A 247 2.45 -0.74 -5.19
C TYR A 247 2.89 -1.80 -6.20
N PRO A 248 4.19 -2.11 -6.31
CA PRO A 248 4.63 -3.31 -6.99
C PRO A 248 4.11 -4.52 -6.20
N ALA A 249 3.62 -5.52 -6.91
CA ALA A 249 2.98 -6.68 -6.32
C ALA A 249 3.50 -7.96 -6.97
N THR A 250 3.89 -8.91 -6.14
CA THR A 250 4.06 -10.29 -6.62
C THR A 250 2.71 -10.98 -6.66
N VAL A 251 2.29 -11.38 -7.85
CA VAL A 251 1.08 -12.19 -8.09
C VAL A 251 1.42 -13.64 -8.42
N GLY A 252 0.39 -14.50 -8.46
CA GLY A 252 0.52 -15.93 -8.74
C GLY A 252 1.21 -16.25 -10.07
N SER A 253 1.95 -17.36 -10.13
CA SER A 253 2.64 -17.84 -11.34
C SER A 253 1.66 -18.31 -12.42
N THR A 254 2.13 -18.59 -13.64
CA THR A 254 1.31 -19.27 -14.64
C THR A 254 0.90 -20.69 -14.22
N GLU A 255 1.74 -21.38 -13.45
CA GLU A 255 1.40 -22.69 -12.85
C GLU A 255 0.34 -22.58 -11.75
N ARG A 256 0.28 -21.43 -11.04
CA ARG A 256 -0.67 -21.14 -9.97
C ARG A 256 -1.17 -19.70 -10.10
N PRO A 257 -2.03 -19.43 -11.10
CA PRO A 257 -2.40 -18.08 -11.45
C PRO A 257 -3.22 -17.44 -10.34
N ALA A 258 -2.93 -16.18 -10.05
CA ALA A 258 -3.87 -15.35 -9.33
C ALA A 258 -5.22 -15.35 -10.10
N PRO A 259 -6.34 -15.35 -9.38
CA PRO A 259 -7.66 -15.40 -10.00
C PRO A 259 -7.91 -14.15 -10.85
N VAL A 260 -8.92 -14.20 -11.70
CA VAL A 260 -9.50 -13.02 -12.35
C VAL A 260 -10.95 -12.91 -11.90
N GLY A 261 -11.38 -11.72 -11.52
CA GLY A 261 -12.73 -11.48 -11.00
C GLY A 261 -12.76 -10.44 -9.89
N GLU A 262 -13.93 -10.36 -9.24
CA GLU A 262 -14.20 -9.37 -8.21
C GLU A 262 -14.47 -10.05 -6.86
N TRP A 263 -13.86 -9.50 -5.82
CA TRP A 263 -14.05 -9.88 -4.42
C TRP A 263 -14.13 -8.62 -3.57
N ALA A 264 -14.14 -8.79 -2.25
CA ALA A 264 -14.07 -7.69 -1.32
C ALA A 264 -13.08 -8.00 -0.19
N VAL A 265 -12.59 -6.96 0.47
CA VAL A 265 -11.85 -7.10 1.71
C VAL A 265 -12.79 -7.61 2.80
N ASN A 266 -12.43 -8.73 3.42
CA ASN A 266 -13.18 -9.33 4.51
C ASN A 266 -12.73 -8.77 5.87
N THR A 267 -11.42 -8.81 6.13
CA THR A 267 -10.82 -8.29 7.36
C THR A 267 -9.34 -7.96 7.17
N VAL A 268 -8.77 -7.16 8.06
CA VAL A 268 -7.33 -6.92 8.14
C VAL A 268 -6.82 -7.54 9.45
N ALA A 269 -5.72 -8.28 9.38
CA ALA A 269 -5.03 -8.88 10.51
C ALA A 269 -3.61 -8.32 10.60
N PRO A 270 -3.35 -7.35 11.50
CA PRO A 270 -1.99 -6.93 11.81
C PRO A 270 -1.26 -8.00 12.61
N ARG A 271 0.02 -8.22 12.32
CA ARG A 271 0.88 -9.27 12.92
C ARG A 271 0.18 -10.65 12.90
N PRO A 272 -0.15 -11.17 11.71
CA PRO A 272 -0.90 -12.42 11.59
C PRO A 272 -0.04 -13.62 12.02
N THR A 273 -0.68 -14.67 12.55
CA THR A 273 -0.13 -16.03 12.47
C THR A 273 -0.32 -16.57 11.06
N TYR A 274 0.53 -17.49 10.62
CA TYR A 274 0.32 -18.21 9.37
C TYR A 274 -0.02 -19.67 9.63
N THR A 275 -1.25 -20.07 9.31
CA THR A 275 -1.68 -21.48 9.38
C THR A 275 -1.47 -22.13 8.03
N TYR A 276 -0.52 -23.05 7.96
CA TYR A 276 -0.34 -23.92 6.81
C TYR A 276 -1.26 -25.13 6.97
N ASP A 277 -2.16 -25.34 6.01
CA ASP A 277 -3.09 -26.47 5.99
C ASP A 277 -2.94 -27.21 4.65
N PRO A 278 -2.26 -28.37 4.61
CA PRO A 278 -2.01 -29.09 3.36
C PRO A 278 -3.28 -29.66 2.73
N SER A 279 -4.41 -29.69 3.44
CA SER A 279 -5.71 -30.06 2.85
C SER A 279 -6.33 -28.94 2.00
N ARG A 280 -5.86 -27.69 2.18
CA ARG A 280 -6.36 -26.50 1.48
C ARG A 280 -5.33 -25.89 0.53
N LEU A 281 -4.06 -26.23 0.68
CA LEU A 281 -2.96 -25.70 -0.11
C LEU A 281 -2.43 -26.74 -1.10
N THR A 282 -2.06 -26.29 -2.30
CA THR A 282 -1.47 -27.13 -3.34
C THR A 282 0.05 -27.07 -3.36
N PHE A 283 0.67 -26.46 -2.34
CA PHE A 283 2.10 -26.20 -2.24
C PHE A 283 2.62 -26.42 -0.81
N GLY A 284 3.95 -26.50 -0.68
CA GLY A 284 4.63 -26.74 0.58
C GLY A 284 4.99 -28.22 0.79
N LYS A 285 5.96 -28.45 1.67
CA LYS A 285 6.46 -29.78 2.04
C LYS A 285 5.76 -30.42 3.25
N PRO A 286 5.32 -29.67 4.28
CA PRO A 286 4.72 -30.28 5.45
C PRO A 286 3.46 -31.07 5.09
N LYS A 287 3.31 -32.25 5.71
CA LYS A 287 2.16 -33.16 5.49
C LYS A 287 1.06 -32.96 6.52
N ALA A 288 1.34 -32.25 7.61
CA ALA A 288 0.40 -31.95 8.67
C ALA A 288 0.11 -30.45 8.73
N LYS A 289 -1.04 -30.12 9.30
CA LYS A 289 -1.40 -28.74 9.63
C LYS A 289 -0.44 -28.19 10.68
N LEU A 290 0.06 -26.98 10.45
CA LEU A 290 0.94 -26.29 11.39
C LEU A 290 0.58 -24.80 11.47
N THR A 291 1.02 -24.15 12.54
CA THR A 291 0.84 -22.70 12.73
C THR A 291 2.18 -22.06 13.03
N ILE A 292 2.58 -21.13 12.17
CA ILE A 292 3.77 -20.30 12.30
C ILE A 292 3.39 -19.02 13.06
N LYS A 293 4.22 -18.66 14.04
CA LYS A 293 4.00 -17.51 14.93
C LYS A 293 4.10 -16.18 14.17
N PRO A 294 3.55 -15.08 14.71
CA PRO A 294 3.65 -13.78 14.07
C PRO A 294 5.07 -13.23 14.03
N GLY A 295 5.27 -12.27 13.14
CA GLY A 295 6.48 -11.46 13.03
C GLY A 295 6.69 -10.97 11.59
N PRO A 296 7.53 -9.95 11.38
CA PRO A 296 7.79 -9.40 10.05
C PRO A 296 8.38 -10.45 9.09
N ASN A 297 9.10 -11.45 9.62
CA ASN A 297 9.66 -12.55 8.84
C ASN A 297 8.75 -13.78 8.72
N ASN A 298 7.48 -13.65 9.10
CA ASN A 298 6.48 -14.66 8.83
C ASN A 298 6.28 -14.82 7.29
N PRO A 299 5.98 -16.01 6.74
CA PRO A 299 5.69 -16.19 5.32
C PRO A 299 4.63 -15.26 4.70
N VAL A 300 3.71 -14.71 5.52
CA VAL A 300 2.75 -13.68 5.09
C VAL A 300 3.06 -12.27 5.59
N GLY A 301 4.27 -12.05 6.10
CA GLY A 301 4.77 -10.77 6.56
C GLY A 301 4.07 -10.22 7.81
N SER A 302 4.16 -8.91 7.97
CA SER A 302 3.63 -8.19 9.13
C SER A 302 2.13 -7.89 9.06
N THR A 303 1.51 -8.01 7.88
CA THR A 303 0.10 -7.63 7.65
C THR A 303 -0.56 -8.59 6.67
N TRP A 304 -1.76 -9.06 7.01
CA TRP A 304 -2.64 -9.83 6.12
C TRP A 304 -3.96 -9.09 5.90
N ILE A 305 -4.34 -8.89 4.64
CA ILE A 305 -5.64 -8.36 4.22
C ILE A 305 -6.40 -9.51 3.57
N ASP A 306 -7.37 -10.02 4.32
CA ASP A 306 -8.19 -11.17 3.95
C ASP A 306 -9.24 -10.78 2.92
N LEU A 307 -9.48 -11.65 1.94
CA LEU A 307 -10.48 -11.43 0.89
C LEU A 307 -11.67 -12.36 1.08
N THR A 308 -12.82 -12.00 0.50
CA THR A 308 -13.99 -12.90 0.44
C THR A 308 -13.76 -14.14 -0.44
N LYS A 309 -12.62 -14.22 -1.13
CA LYS A 309 -12.14 -15.42 -1.82
C LYS A 309 -11.39 -16.30 -0.82
N ASP A 310 -11.94 -17.49 -0.56
CA ASP A 310 -11.34 -18.47 0.35
C ASP A 310 -9.86 -18.73 0.00
N THR A 311 -8.99 -18.72 1.02
CA THR A 311 -7.53 -18.91 0.97
C THR A 311 -6.70 -17.79 0.30
N TYR A 312 -7.30 -16.71 -0.19
CA TYR A 312 -6.58 -15.61 -0.85
C TYR A 312 -6.52 -14.35 0.01
N GLY A 313 -5.37 -13.66 -0.06
CA GLY A 313 -5.14 -12.40 0.63
C GLY A 313 -4.11 -11.53 -0.08
N ILE A 314 -4.09 -10.26 0.32
CA ILE A 314 -3.00 -9.32 0.04
C ILE A 314 -2.18 -9.22 1.32
N HIS A 315 -0.86 -9.39 1.25
CA HIS A 315 -0.04 -9.51 2.45
C HIS A 315 1.39 -9.03 2.27
N GLY A 316 2.08 -8.81 3.39
CA GLY A 316 3.51 -8.45 3.41
C GLY A 316 4.43 -9.63 3.05
N THR A 317 5.73 -9.45 3.15
CA THR A 317 6.70 -10.50 2.82
C THR A 317 7.97 -10.37 3.67
N PRO A 318 8.61 -11.48 4.06
CA PRO A 318 9.94 -11.44 4.69
C PRO A 318 11.05 -11.02 3.71
N ASP A 319 10.78 -11.06 2.40
CA ASP A 319 11.78 -10.79 1.35
C ASP A 319 11.34 -9.61 0.45
N PRO A 320 11.40 -8.35 0.92
CA PRO A 320 10.88 -7.20 0.17
C PRO A 320 11.57 -7.02 -1.20
N LYS A 321 12.87 -7.34 -1.30
CA LYS A 321 13.62 -7.31 -2.57
C LYS A 321 13.10 -8.26 -3.66
N LEU A 322 12.29 -9.26 -3.30
CA LEU A 322 11.73 -10.24 -4.24
C LEU A 322 10.33 -9.86 -4.75
N VAL A 323 9.77 -8.74 -4.26
CA VAL A 323 8.47 -8.23 -4.75
C VAL A 323 8.56 -7.91 -6.24
N ASN A 324 7.63 -8.49 -7.00
CA ASN A 324 7.54 -8.47 -8.47
C ASN A 324 8.79 -9.02 -9.20
N LYS A 325 9.59 -9.87 -8.53
CA LYS A 325 10.77 -10.55 -9.13
C LYS A 325 10.60 -12.06 -9.25
N ARG A 326 9.78 -12.67 -8.40
CA ARG A 326 9.46 -14.10 -8.40
C ARG A 326 7.97 -14.28 -8.25
N ALA A 327 7.38 -15.23 -8.97
CA ALA A 327 5.95 -15.49 -8.88
C ALA A 327 5.54 -16.09 -7.51
N SER A 328 4.30 -15.85 -7.07
CA SER A 328 3.73 -16.47 -5.86
C SER A 328 2.96 -17.76 -6.16
N HIS A 329 2.46 -18.38 -5.09
CA HIS A 329 1.58 -19.53 -5.15
C HIS A 329 0.08 -19.14 -5.18
N GLY A 330 -0.25 -17.90 -5.54
CA GLY A 330 -1.62 -17.42 -5.75
C GLY A 330 -1.95 -16.11 -5.03
N CYS A 331 -1.42 -15.89 -3.82
CA CYS A 331 -1.65 -14.66 -3.05
C CYS A 331 -0.89 -13.44 -3.62
N VAL A 332 -1.30 -12.24 -3.22
CA VAL A 332 -0.67 -10.98 -3.62
C VAL A 332 0.30 -10.55 -2.53
N ARG A 333 1.60 -10.48 -2.86
CA ARG A 333 2.65 -10.09 -1.91
C ARG A 333 3.14 -8.67 -2.20
N LEU A 334 3.12 -7.84 -1.17
CA LEU A 334 3.70 -6.51 -1.12
C LEU A 334 4.89 -6.53 -0.15
N THR A 335 5.66 -5.44 -0.08
CA THR A 335 6.58 -5.23 1.04
C THR A 335 5.78 -5.12 2.34
N ASN A 336 6.43 -5.30 3.49
CA ASN A 336 5.74 -5.21 4.78
C ASN A 336 5.17 -3.81 5.04
N TRP A 337 5.90 -2.75 4.66
CA TRP A 337 5.45 -1.37 4.80
C TRP A 337 4.29 -1.02 3.87
N ASP A 338 4.35 -1.42 2.59
CA ASP A 338 3.24 -1.19 1.64
C ASP A 338 1.97 -1.92 2.09
N ALA A 339 2.10 -3.16 2.58
CA ALA A 339 0.97 -3.93 3.11
C ALA A 339 0.37 -3.29 4.38
N ALA A 340 1.22 -2.74 5.25
CA ALA A 340 0.77 -2.04 6.45
C ALA A 340 0.07 -0.71 6.11
N GLU A 341 0.61 0.07 5.17
CA GLU A 341 0.01 1.32 4.69
C GLU A 341 -1.38 1.06 4.09
N LEU A 342 -1.48 0.10 3.16
CA LEU A 342 -2.76 -0.31 2.56
C LEU A 342 -3.72 -0.84 3.62
N GLY A 343 -3.24 -1.69 4.53
CA GLY A 343 -4.04 -2.30 5.60
C GLY A 343 -4.62 -1.28 6.58
N ALA A 344 -3.92 -0.18 6.85
CA ALA A 344 -4.39 0.90 7.72
C ALA A 344 -5.47 1.78 7.04
N ALA A 345 -5.45 1.88 5.71
CA ALA A 345 -6.35 2.73 4.94
C ALA A 345 -7.59 1.98 4.42
N VAL A 346 -7.51 0.68 4.21
CA VAL A 346 -8.57 -0.12 3.56
C VAL A 346 -9.77 -0.37 4.47
N GLN A 347 -10.96 -0.24 3.87
CA GLN A 347 -12.21 -0.52 4.56
C GLN A 347 -12.64 -1.97 4.37
N LYS A 348 -13.28 -2.54 5.40
CA LYS A 348 -14.02 -3.79 5.23
C LYS A 348 -15.09 -3.60 4.15
N GLY A 349 -15.18 -4.56 3.22
CA GLY A 349 -16.07 -4.49 2.06
C GLY A 349 -15.50 -3.72 0.88
N ALA A 350 -14.30 -3.13 0.98
CA ALA A 350 -13.63 -2.50 -0.16
C ALA A 350 -13.53 -3.48 -1.34
N LYS A 351 -13.92 -3.04 -2.53
CA LYS A 351 -13.95 -3.85 -3.75
C LYS A 351 -12.52 -4.22 -4.14
N VAL A 352 -12.27 -5.48 -4.47
CA VAL A 352 -10.97 -5.97 -4.95
C VAL A 352 -11.15 -6.62 -6.31
N VAL A 353 -10.54 -6.03 -7.34
CA VAL A 353 -10.63 -6.49 -8.72
C VAL A 353 -9.29 -7.07 -9.13
N PHE A 354 -9.29 -8.35 -9.50
CA PHE A 354 -8.15 -8.98 -10.16
C PHE A 354 -8.38 -9.01 -11.66
N GLN A 355 -7.42 -8.50 -12.41
CA GLN A 355 -7.46 -8.42 -13.87
C GLN A 355 -6.14 -8.83 -14.50
N GLY A 356 -6.17 -9.04 -15.81
CA GLY A 356 -5.02 -9.56 -16.55
C GLY A 356 -4.78 -11.04 -16.29
N LYS A 357 -4.19 -11.72 -17.28
CA LYS A 357 -3.67 -13.08 -17.08
C LYS A 357 -2.20 -12.97 -16.70
N PRO A 358 -1.69 -13.76 -15.74
CA PRO A 358 -0.27 -13.80 -15.45
C PRO A 358 0.52 -14.04 -16.73
N VAL A 359 1.50 -13.18 -16.99
CA VAL A 359 2.38 -13.33 -18.15
C VAL A 359 3.73 -13.79 -17.62
N ARG A 360 3.96 -15.11 -17.62
CA ARG A 360 5.29 -15.71 -17.60
C ARG A 360 5.25 -17.20 -17.86
#